data_AF-A0A258SYU5-F1
#
_entry.id   AF-A0A258SYU5-F1
#
_cell.length_a   1.000
_cell.length_b   1.000
_cell.length_c   1.000
_cell.angle_alpha   90.00
_cell.angle_beta   90.00
_cell.angle_gamma   90.00
#
_symmetry.space_group_name_H-M   'P 1'
#
loop_
_entity.id
_entity.type
_entity.pdbx_description
1 polymer ?
#
loop_
_entity_poly.entity_id
_entity_poly.type
_entity_poly.pdbx_seq_one_letter_code
_entity_poly.pdbx_strand_id
1 'polypeptide(L)'
;MTHKDKDQDKGPHKAEGAGPEAARKAEAMADLGAAFRGLGGFVEMLGTLVEKAEDIERQGEFKVKGLGDQARGVYGFSVRTGIGGVPQVRRFGNLNTGPKGPVVEDVREPLVDVFDEADEVIVTAEIPGVAENEISLALDGNHLALATTGRHRYAK
;
A
#
# COMPACT_ATOMS: atom_id res chain seq x y z
N MET A 1 -27.94 -26.78 68.98
CA MET A 1 -27.59 -27.46 67.71
C MET A 1 -27.49 -26.37 66.65
N THR A 2 -26.34 -25.70 66.55
CA THR A 2 -25.16 -26.06 65.73
C THR A 2 -25.38 -25.79 64.25
N HIS A 3 -24.76 -24.72 63.73
CA HIS A 3 -23.82 -24.86 62.61
C HIS A 3 -22.85 -23.69 62.60
N LYS A 4 -21.60 -24.03 62.89
CA LYS A 4 -20.39 -23.27 62.67
C LYS A 4 -19.52 -24.28 61.94
N ASP A 5 -19.11 -24.00 60.71
CA ASP A 5 -17.86 -24.54 60.18
C ASP A 5 -17.32 -23.60 59.09
N LYS A 6 -16.03 -23.31 59.28
CA LYS A 6 -15.15 -22.51 58.45
C LYS A 6 -14.37 -23.44 57.51
N ASP A 7 -13.72 -22.79 56.56
CA ASP A 7 -12.63 -23.25 55.71
C ASP A 7 -13.00 -24.04 54.46
N GLN A 8 -12.77 -23.40 53.31
CA GLN A 8 -11.74 -23.90 52.40
C GLN A 8 -11.22 -22.78 51.48
N ASP A 9 -9.93 -22.53 51.66
CA ASP A 9 -9.01 -21.76 50.85
C ASP A 9 -8.97 -22.26 49.39
N LYS A 10 -9.09 -21.35 48.43
CA LYS A 10 -8.75 -21.58 47.01
C LYS A 10 -8.02 -20.34 46.49
N GLY A 11 -6.71 -20.48 46.36
CA GLY A 11 -5.80 -19.48 45.80
C GLY A 11 -6.13 -19.07 44.36
N PRO A 12 -5.49 -18.01 43.85
CA PRO A 12 -5.85 -17.43 42.57
C PRO A 12 -5.38 -18.32 41.42
N HIS A 13 -6.35 -18.71 40.57
CA HIS A 13 -6.09 -19.31 39.27
C HIS A 13 -5.34 -18.33 38.37
N LYS A 14 -4.14 -18.74 37.98
CA LYS A 14 -3.28 -18.16 36.95
C LYS A 14 -3.87 -18.51 35.58
N ALA A 15 -4.16 -17.51 34.74
CA ALA A 15 -4.44 -17.66 33.30
C ALA A 15 -3.56 -16.64 32.57
N GLU A 16 -2.39 -17.06 32.09
CA GLU A 16 -2.12 -17.49 30.71
C GLU A 16 -1.65 -16.30 29.85
N GLY A 17 -0.37 -16.37 29.47
CA GLY A 17 0.40 -15.28 28.88
C GLY A 17 0.00 -14.99 27.44
N ALA A 18 0.05 -13.71 27.08
CA ALA A 18 0.01 -13.26 25.70
C ALA A 18 1.12 -13.94 24.90
N GLY A 19 0.74 -14.75 23.91
CA GLY A 19 1.69 -15.44 23.05
C GLY A 19 2.58 -14.47 22.24
N PRO A 20 3.74 -14.93 21.75
CA PRO A 20 4.73 -14.11 21.05
C PRO A 20 4.21 -13.47 19.76
N GLU A 21 3.09 -13.95 19.21
CA GLU A 21 2.44 -13.39 18.02
C GLU A 21 1.64 -12.09 18.33
N ALA A 22 1.01 -12.01 19.51
CA ALA A 22 0.27 -10.82 19.93
C ALA A 22 1.22 -9.68 20.31
N ALA A 23 2.35 -10.01 20.94
CA ALA A 23 3.43 -9.06 21.22
C ALA A 23 4.02 -8.51 19.91
N ARG A 24 4.33 -9.37 18.93
CA ARG A 24 4.81 -8.94 17.61
C ARG A 24 3.81 -8.08 16.85
N LYS A 25 2.51 -8.37 16.93
CA LYS A 25 1.45 -7.54 16.32
C LYS A 25 1.31 -6.18 17.01
N ALA A 26 1.37 -6.15 18.34
CA ALA A 26 1.32 -4.90 19.10
C ALA A 26 2.57 -4.03 18.84
N GLU A 27 3.74 -4.66 18.75
CA GLU A 27 5.01 -4.01 18.43
C GLU A 27 4.99 -3.46 16.99
N ALA A 28 4.55 -4.25 16.00
CA ALA A 28 4.39 -3.80 14.62
C ALA A 28 3.34 -2.68 14.45
N MET A 29 2.25 -2.70 15.22
CA MET A 29 1.25 -1.62 15.21
C MET A 29 1.73 -0.36 15.94
N ALA A 30 2.55 -0.50 16.98
CA ALA A 30 3.17 0.62 17.67
C ALA A 30 4.24 1.29 16.78
N ASP A 31 5.03 0.50 16.07
CA ASP A 31 6.06 0.96 15.14
C ASP A 31 5.43 1.72 13.96
N LEU A 32 4.31 1.20 13.42
CA LEU A 32 3.52 1.89 12.41
C LEU A 32 2.86 3.16 12.96
N GLY A 33 2.32 3.12 14.18
CA GLY A 33 1.70 4.28 14.83
C GLY A 33 2.68 5.39 15.21
N ALA A 34 3.97 5.06 15.39
CA ALA A 34 5.05 6.02 15.60
C ALA A 34 5.50 6.65 14.27
N ALA A 35 5.57 5.86 13.19
CA ALA A 35 5.90 6.33 11.85
C ALA A 35 4.92 7.40 11.31
N PHE A 36 3.64 7.37 11.75
CA PHE A 36 2.63 8.35 11.35
C PHE A 36 2.60 9.66 12.18
N ARG A 37 3.41 9.81 13.23
CA ARG A 37 3.42 11.02 14.08
C ARG A 37 4.47 12.07 13.73
N GLY A 38 5.42 11.81 12.83
CA GLY A 38 6.45 12.80 12.55
C GLY A 38 7.30 12.54 11.31
N LEU A 39 7.82 13.64 10.75
CA LEU A 39 8.77 13.65 9.63
C LEU A 39 10.03 12.80 9.91
N GLY A 40 10.44 12.65 11.17
CA GLY A 40 11.62 11.86 11.56
C GLY A 40 11.51 10.36 11.26
N GLY A 41 10.36 9.73 11.54
CA GLY A 41 10.16 8.30 11.24
C GLY A 41 10.05 8.02 9.74
N PHE A 42 9.54 8.98 8.98
CA PHE A 42 9.54 8.91 7.52
C PHE A 42 10.97 9.01 6.94
N VAL A 43 11.82 9.87 7.50
CA VAL A 43 13.23 10.01 7.08
C VAL A 43 14.04 8.74 7.41
N GLU A 44 13.84 8.13 8.58
CA GLU A 44 14.50 6.86 8.93
C GLU A 44 14.03 5.68 8.06
N MET A 45 12.74 5.62 7.76
CA MET A 45 12.20 4.64 6.82
C MET A 45 12.80 4.85 5.42
N LEU A 46 12.87 6.10 4.93
CA LEU A 46 13.51 6.43 3.66
C LEU A 46 15.00 6.08 3.65
N GLY A 47 15.75 6.36 4.72
CA GLY A 47 17.15 5.95 4.85
C GLY A 47 17.31 4.43 4.77
N THR A 48 16.47 3.69 5.50
CA THR A 48 16.47 2.22 5.47
C THR A 48 16.08 1.66 4.10
N LEU A 49 15.20 2.34 3.37
CA LEU A 49 14.78 1.98 2.02
C LEU A 49 15.91 2.23 1.01
N VAL A 50 16.53 3.40 1.04
CA VAL A 50 17.69 3.78 0.19
C VAL A 50 18.88 2.87 0.44
N GLU A 51 19.15 2.50 1.69
CA GLU A 51 20.26 1.59 2.03
C GLU A 51 20.02 0.14 1.60
N LYS A 52 18.76 -0.31 1.48
CA LYS A 52 18.44 -1.73 1.29
C LYS A 52 18.00 -2.11 -0.12
N ALA A 53 17.67 -1.18 -1.01
CA ALA A 53 17.29 -1.54 -2.37
C ALA A 53 17.39 -0.38 -3.37
N GLU A 54 17.93 -0.68 -4.54
CA GLU A 54 17.98 0.24 -5.69
C GLU A 54 16.59 0.49 -6.28
N ASP A 55 15.66 -0.46 -6.13
CA ASP A 55 14.25 -0.38 -6.53
C ASP A 55 13.33 -1.04 -5.49
N ILE A 56 12.33 -0.31 -4.99
CA ILE A 56 11.36 -0.80 -4.01
C ILE A 56 9.95 -0.56 -4.51
N GLU A 57 9.14 -1.62 -4.53
CA GLU A 57 7.70 -1.51 -4.72
C GLU A 57 6.96 -1.99 -3.47
N ARG A 58 5.97 -1.21 -3.03
CA ARG A 58 5.06 -1.58 -1.95
C ARG A 58 3.63 -1.34 -2.41
N GLN A 59 2.79 -2.35 -2.27
CA GLN A 59 1.36 -2.26 -2.52
C GLN A 59 0.54 -2.93 -1.43
N GLY A 60 -0.71 -2.48 -1.29
CA GLY A 60 -1.71 -3.10 -0.45
C GLY A 60 -3.07 -3.08 -1.14
N GLU A 61 -3.84 -4.15 -0.92
CA GLU A 61 -5.22 -4.25 -1.36
C GLU A 61 -6.16 -4.37 -0.15
N PHE A 62 -7.30 -3.69 -0.20
CA PHE A 62 -8.36 -3.84 0.78
C PHE A 62 -9.74 -3.85 0.11
N LYS A 63 -10.69 -4.56 0.73
CA LYS A 63 -12.08 -4.55 0.28
C LYS A 63 -12.85 -3.44 0.99
N VAL A 64 -13.52 -2.58 0.25
CA VAL A 64 -14.41 -1.56 0.83
C VAL A 64 -15.73 -2.22 1.18
N LYS A 65 -16.04 -2.36 2.48
CA LYS A 65 -17.36 -2.85 2.93
C LYS A 65 -18.45 -1.89 2.47
N GLY A 66 -19.43 -2.38 1.72
CA GLY A 66 -20.62 -1.61 1.30
C GLY A 66 -20.64 -1.14 -0.15
N LEU A 67 -19.57 -1.34 -0.93
CA LEU A 67 -19.52 -1.01 -2.38
C LEU A 67 -19.53 -2.24 -3.31
N GLY A 68 -19.92 -3.42 -2.78
CA GLY A 68 -19.94 -4.69 -3.53
C GLY A 68 -18.56 -5.34 -3.71
N ASP A 69 -18.54 -6.58 -4.23
CA ASP A 69 -17.31 -7.38 -4.40
C ASP A 69 -16.27 -6.78 -5.37
N GLN A 70 -16.65 -5.72 -6.10
CA GLN A 70 -15.86 -5.07 -7.14
C GLN A 70 -15.04 -3.87 -6.64
N ALA A 71 -15.35 -3.30 -5.48
CA ALA A 71 -14.60 -2.17 -4.93
C ALA A 71 -13.41 -2.65 -4.08
N ARG A 72 -12.35 -3.03 -4.79
CA ARG A 72 -11.02 -3.21 -4.19
C ARG A 72 -10.30 -1.88 -4.23
N GLY A 73 -9.93 -1.37 -3.06
CA GLY A 73 -8.96 -0.29 -2.95
C GLY A 73 -7.57 -0.88 -3.09
N VAL A 74 -6.84 -0.45 -4.11
CA VAL A 74 -5.43 -0.73 -4.35
C VAL A 74 -4.69 0.56 -4.09
N TYR A 75 -3.68 0.50 -3.23
CA TYR A 75 -2.71 1.59 -3.08
C TYR A 75 -1.32 1.02 -3.23
N GLY A 76 -0.44 1.75 -3.90
CA GLY A 76 0.95 1.36 -3.97
C GLY A 76 1.85 2.53 -4.34
N PHE A 77 3.12 2.33 -4.05
CA PHE A 77 4.17 3.22 -4.51
C PHE A 77 5.39 2.40 -4.95
N SER A 78 6.09 2.91 -5.94
CA SER A 78 7.43 2.47 -6.30
C SER A 78 8.43 3.58 -5.98
N VAL A 79 9.62 3.20 -5.56
CA VAL A 79 10.79 4.06 -5.39
C VAL A 79 11.86 3.47 -6.27
N ARG A 80 12.31 4.22 -7.28
CA ARG A 80 13.40 3.79 -8.16
C ARG A 80 14.56 4.78 -8.09
N THR A 81 15.78 4.28 -7.95
CA THR A 81 16.99 5.12 -7.91
C THR A 81 17.74 5.00 -9.23
N GLY A 82 17.66 6.05 -10.06
CA GLY A 82 18.39 6.11 -11.34
C GLY A 82 19.87 6.44 -11.16
N ILE A 83 20.60 6.50 -12.29
CA ILE A 83 22.05 6.75 -12.39
C ILE A 83 22.48 8.07 -11.69
N GLY A 84 21.57 9.01 -11.49
CA GLY A 84 21.79 10.26 -10.75
C GLY A 84 21.65 10.19 -9.23
N GLY A 85 21.33 9.02 -8.66
CA GLY A 85 21.21 8.81 -7.20
C GLY A 85 20.00 9.46 -6.53
N VAL A 86 19.17 10.22 -7.28
CA VAL A 86 17.94 10.82 -6.75
C VAL A 86 16.80 9.81 -6.87
N PRO A 87 16.21 9.34 -5.75
CA PRO A 87 15.10 8.40 -5.78
C PRO A 87 13.83 9.07 -6.32
N GLN A 88 13.17 8.40 -7.27
CA GLN A 88 11.89 8.81 -7.84
C GLN A 88 10.77 7.98 -7.21
N VAL A 89 9.85 8.65 -6.51
CA VAL A 89 8.69 7.99 -5.91
C VAL A 89 7.48 8.14 -6.84
N ARG A 90 6.91 7.03 -7.30
CA ARG A 90 5.69 7.00 -8.13
C ARG A 90 4.58 6.29 -7.37
N ARG A 91 3.36 6.82 -7.45
CA ARG A 91 2.15 6.18 -6.88
C ARG A 91 1.38 5.46 -7.98
N PHE A 92 0.65 4.42 -7.58
CA PHE A 92 -0.28 3.70 -8.44
C PHE A 92 -1.44 3.14 -7.59
N GLY A 93 -2.47 2.63 -8.27
CA GLY A 93 -3.69 2.15 -7.61
C GLY A 93 -4.88 3.07 -7.86
N ASN A 94 -5.96 2.88 -7.11
CA ASN A 94 -7.20 3.61 -7.27
C ASN A 94 -7.63 4.32 -5.97
N LEU A 95 -6.72 4.46 -5.02
CA LEU A 95 -6.94 5.19 -3.78
C LEU A 95 -6.43 6.63 -3.91
N ASN A 96 -7.36 7.56 -4.04
CA ASN A 96 -7.08 8.99 -4.14
C ASN A 96 -7.42 9.75 -2.87
N THR A 97 -6.82 10.93 -2.71
CA THR A 97 -7.07 11.79 -1.55
C THR A 97 -8.19 12.76 -1.89
N GLY A 98 -9.37 12.57 -1.31
CA GLY A 98 -10.51 13.47 -1.49
C GLY A 98 -10.65 14.50 -0.35
N PRO A 99 -11.54 15.51 -0.50
CA PRO A 99 -11.76 16.54 0.52
C PRO A 99 -12.24 16.02 1.89
N LYS A 100 -12.82 14.81 1.92
CA LYS A 100 -13.36 14.17 3.13
C LYS A 100 -12.55 12.93 3.57
N GLY A 101 -11.38 12.71 2.99
CA GLY A 101 -10.54 11.53 3.24
C GLY A 101 -10.31 10.68 1.97
N PRO A 102 -9.72 9.49 2.12
CA PRO A 102 -9.41 8.61 1.00
C PRO A 102 -10.67 8.17 0.25
N VAL A 103 -10.62 8.22 -1.09
CA VAL A 103 -11.70 7.80 -2.00
C VAL A 103 -11.15 6.70 -2.88
N VAL A 104 -11.89 5.59 -2.98
CA VAL A 104 -11.60 4.53 -3.95
C VAL A 104 -12.36 4.85 -5.22
N GLU A 105 -11.61 5.04 -6.30
CA GLU A 105 -12.15 5.23 -7.64
C GLU A 105 -12.24 3.88 -8.37
N ASP A 106 -13.13 3.79 -9.34
CA ASP A 106 -13.22 2.58 -10.16
C ASP A 106 -12.11 2.50 -11.21
N VAL A 107 -11.42 3.62 -11.48
CA VAL A 107 -10.29 3.69 -12.42
C VAL A 107 -9.00 3.62 -11.61
N ARG A 108 -8.08 2.75 -12.04
CA ARG A 108 -6.77 2.55 -11.42
C ARG A 108 -5.67 3.26 -12.18
N GLU A 109 -4.82 4.00 -11.50
CA GLU A 109 -3.53 4.41 -12.05
C GLU A 109 -2.62 3.18 -12.20
N PRO A 110 -2.08 2.92 -13.41
CA PRO A 110 -1.09 1.87 -13.61
C PRO A 110 0.25 2.26 -12.98
N LEU A 111 1.08 1.27 -12.65
CA LEU A 111 2.49 1.51 -12.41
C LEU A 111 3.16 1.78 -13.76
N VAL A 112 3.78 2.95 -13.88
CA VAL A 112 4.43 3.40 -15.12
C VAL A 112 5.88 3.73 -14.85
N ASP A 113 6.75 3.25 -15.72
CA ASP A 113 8.15 3.65 -15.79
C ASP A 113 8.45 4.25 -17.16
N VAL A 114 9.33 5.26 -17.15
CA VAL A 114 9.74 5.99 -18.34
C VAL A 114 11.27 5.99 -18.36
N PHE A 115 11.82 5.53 -19.47
CA PHE A 115 13.25 5.50 -19.75
C PHE A 115 13.54 6.45 -20.90
N ASP A 116 14.41 7.41 -20.66
CA ASP A 116 14.88 8.39 -21.64
C ASP A 116 16.21 7.88 -22.20
N GLU A 117 16.16 7.29 -23.38
CA GLU A 117 17.33 6.77 -24.09
C GLU A 117 17.80 7.78 -25.14
N ALA A 118 18.95 7.53 -25.77
CA ALA A 118 19.56 8.53 -26.66
C ALA A 118 18.67 8.92 -27.86
N ASP A 119 17.96 7.95 -28.43
CA ASP A 119 17.19 8.11 -29.67
C ASP A 119 15.68 7.88 -29.48
N GLU A 120 15.25 7.36 -28.32
CA GLU A 120 13.86 7.02 -28.04
C GLU A 120 13.48 7.13 -26.56
N VAL A 121 12.17 7.25 -26.31
CA VAL A 121 11.59 7.19 -24.96
C VAL A 121 10.79 5.91 -24.82
N ILE A 122 11.18 5.06 -23.88
CA ILE A 122 10.49 3.79 -23.60
C ILE A 122 9.56 3.99 -22.40
N VAL A 123 8.27 3.75 -22.60
CA VAL A 123 7.25 3.81 -21.54
C VAL A 123 6.71 2.40 -21.29
N THR A 124 6.83 1.91 -20.06
CA THR A 124 6.29 0.62 -19.64
C THR A 124 5.17 0.83 -18.63
N ALA A 125 4.00 0.21 -18.86
CA ALA A 125 2.83 0.32 -17.97
C ALA A 125 2.31 -1.07 -17.57
N GLU A 126 2.10 -1.29 -16.27
CA GLU A 126 1.54 -2.54 -15.76
C GLU A 126 0.00 -2.51 -15.67
N ILE A 127 -0.65 -3.26 -16.55
CA ILE A 127 -2.12 -3.31 -16.70
C ILE A 127 -2.65 -4.75 -16.72
N PRO A 128 -2.56 -5.49 -15.61
CA PRO A 128 -2.95 -6.90 -15.56
C PRO A 128 -4.44 -7.10 -15.88
N GLY A 129 -4.73 -8.13 -16.69
CA GLY A 129 -6.11 -8.51 -17.04
C GLY A 129 -6.76 -7.64 -18.12
N VAL A 130 -6.03 -6.72 -18.73
CA VAL A 130 -6.47 -5.92 -19.88
C VAL A 130 -6.03 -6.61 -21.17
N ALA A 131 -6.95 -6.75 -22.13
CA ALA A 131 -6.61 -7.25 -23.46
C ALA A 131 -6.04 -6.13 -24.34
N GLU A 132 -5.17 -6.45 -25.30
CA GLU A 132 -4.52 -5.46 -26.16
C GLU A 132 -5.52 -4.56 -26.91
N ASN A 133 -6.62 -5.14 -27.37
CA ASN A 133 -7.69 -4.41 -28.07
C ASN A 133 -8.55 -3.52 -27.15
N GLU A 134 -8.35 -3.57 -25.83
CA GLU A 134 -8.99 -2.70 -24.85
C GLU A 134 -8.09 -1.52 -24.46
N ILE A 135 -6.88 -1.43 -25.02
CA ILE A 135 -5.90 -0.36 -24.75
C ILE A 135 -6.11 0.77 -25.77
N SER A 136 -6.30 1.99 -25.25
CA SER A 136 -6.34 3.22 -26.03
C SER A 136 -5.13 4.08 -25.69
N LEU A 137 -4.33 4.40 -26.71
CA LEU A 137 -3.18 5.31 -26.60
C LEU A 137 -3.44 6.54 -27.45
N ALA A 138 -3.17 7.72 -26.90
CA ALA A 138 -3.22 8.98 -27.63
C ALA A 138 -1.94 9.78 -27.37
N LEU A 139 -1.34 10.30 -28.44
CA LEU A 139 -0.16 11.16 -28.37
C LEU A 139 -0.53 12.56 -28.88
N ASP A 140 -0.44 13.56 -28.01
CA ASP A 140 -0.62 14.97 -28.37
C ASP A 140 0.66 15.74 -28.01
N GLY A 141 1.46 16.05 -29.04
CA GLY A 141 2.79 16.63 -28.87
C GLY A 141 3.70 15.72 -28.03
N ASN A 142 3.97 16.15 -26.80
CA ASN A 142 4.78 15.43 -25.80
C ASN A 142 3.96 14.77 -24.67
N HIS A 143 2.63 14.65 -24.83
CA HIS A 143 1.76 14.00 -23.87
C HIS A 143 1.27 12.66 -24.42
N LEU A 144 1.70 11.56 -23.81
CA LEU A 144 1.17 10.23 -24.05
C LEU A 144 0.10 9.92 -23.00
N ALA A 145 -1.15 9.76 -23.44
CA ALA A 145 -2.26 9.34 -22.61
C ALA A 145 -2.54 7.85 -22.82
N LEU A 146 -2.72 7.12 -21.71
CA LEU A 146 -3.12 5.72 -21.70
C LEU A 146 -4.47 5.58 -21.02
N ALA A 147 -5.41 4.90 -21.67
CA ALA A 147 -6.70 4.55 -21.09
C ALA A 147 -7.12 3.13 -21.50
N THR A 148 -7.96 2.49 -20.68
CA THR A 148 -8.54 1.19 -21.04
C THR A 148 -10.06 1.22 -21.05
N THR A 149 -10.67 0.46 -21.97
CA THR A 149 -12.14 0.43 -22.17
C THR A 149 -12.80 -0.83 -21.63
N GLY A 150 -12.01 -1.80 -21.18
CA GLY A 150 -12.46 -3.11 -20.72
C GLY A 150 -13.06 -3.11 -19.30
N ARG A 151 -13.23 -4.32 -18.77
CA ARG A 151 -13.67 -4.52 -17.37
C ARG A 151 -12.68 -3.90 -16.37
N HIS A 152 -11.38 -4.07 -16.63
CA HIS A 152 -10.32 -3.51 -15.81
C HIS A 152 -9.96 -2.13 -16.35
N ARG A 153 -10.31 -1.08 -15.59
CA ARG A 153 -10.15 0.32 -16.00
C ARG A 153 -8.85 0.91 -15.47
N TYR A 154 -8.00 1.36 -16.38
CA TYR A 154 -6.76 2.08 -16.09
C TYR A 154 -6.73 3.41 -16.85
N ALA A 155 -6.11 4.42 -16.25
CA ALA A 155 -5.84 5.70 -16.91
C ALA A 155 -4.54 6.35 -16.38
N LYS A 156 -3.77 6.98 -17.28
CA LYS A 156 -2.59 7.81 -16.97
C LYS A 156 -2.41 8.93 -17.98
#